data_AF-A0A1E5JQD6-F1
#
_entry.id   AF-A0A1E5JQD6-F1
#
_cell.length_a   1.000
_cell.length_b   1.000
_cell.length_c   1.000
_cell.angle_alpha   90.00
_cell.angle_beta   90.00
_cell.angle_gamma   90.00
#
_symmetry.space_group_name_H-M   'P 1'
#
loop_
_entity.id
_entity.type
_entity.pdbx_description
1 polymer ?
#
loop_
_entity_poly.entity_id
_entity_poly.type
_entity_poly.pdbx_seq_one_letter_code
_entity_poly.pdbx_strand_id
1 'polypeptide(L)'
;MQIKMEESHDADIFIYDQMGPDEANQILFAKAKWLSKNSDFSLKIAGLQINGERLWLIRDSRVEGLLTVQSISYDKESEEWKVNEPQRYMLSNDCGWIVNNSAPESDSFFAVVDSSGGLIQMTDGNVQPHLPGLLNVLDTNGYKMENRVNPKVGQQTKLIGYTHYLTDVAIPTQSKLEATTVTLPEGMLIALSCPMTTRKTGQIKVMKDPVTLLSDGISYERLSLLDEFPGLEEGKHYYPNIRLKIIINYVSATSLNPEEYWAKLQKIEEDIQDPILSTTLKEPVLSPSGHSFEKSSISQWISSKQVNLPSVSNTIPIPDPITDQDIRGKYLVPNKNLSQFIKFWPDFYQNQEYQLALMLSEKTLSP
;
A
#
# COMPACT_ATOMS: atom_id res chain seq x y z
N MET A 1 1.84 -29.71 28.42
CA MET A 1 0.47 -29.17 28.59
C MET A 1 -0.32 -29.58 27.35
N GLN A 2 -1.36 -30.41 27.50
CA GLN A 2 -2.19 -30.86 26.38
C GLN A 2 -3.17 -29.73 26.04
N ILE A 3 -2.94 -29.01 24.93
CA ILE A 3 -3.90 -28.03 24.44
C ILE A 3 -5.10 -28.82 23.91
N LYS A 4 -6.15 -28.93 24.73
CA LYS A 4 -7.46 -29.42 24.28
C LYS A 4 -8.03 -28.39 23.32
N MET A 5 -8.05 -28.71 22.03
CA MET A 5 -8.89 -28.01 21.06
C MET A 5 -10.36 -28.41 21.27
N GLU A 6 -10.92 -28.09 22.45
CA GLU A 6 -12.37 -28.13 22.67
C GLU A 6 -13.02 -26.89 22.05
N GLU A 7 -14.33 -27.01 21.79
CA GLU A 7 -15.25 -26.18 20.99
C GLU A 7 -15.38 -24.71 21.47
N SER A 8 -14.27 -24.01 21.66
CA SER A 8 -14.27 -22.56 21.85
C SER A 8 -14.48 -21.87 20.52
N HIS A 9 -15.33 -20.86 20.51
CA HIS A 9 -15.51 -19.98 19.35
C HIS A 9 -14.17 -19.32 18.98
N ASP A 10 -13.92 -19.23 17.67
CA ASP A 10 -12.82 -18.42 17.16
C ASP A 10 -13.04 -16.97 17.62
N ALA A 11 -11.96 -16.25 17.94
CA ALA A 11 -12.05 -14.83 18.20
C ALA A 11 -12.33 -14.10 16.88
N ASP A 12 -13.07 -12.99 16.98
CA ASP A 12 -13.33 -12.14 15.81
C ASP A 12 -12.07 -11.48 15.28
N ILE A 13 -10.94 -11.50 16.00
CA ILE A 13 -9.67 -10.86 15.62
C ILE A 13 -8.70 -11.91 15.05
N PHE A 14 -8.04 -11.57 13.94
CA PHE A 14 -7.18 -12.45 13.15
C PHE A 14 -5.81 -12.75 13.79
N ILE A 15 -5.30 -11.84 14.62
CA ILE A 15 -3.92 -11.85 15.11
C ILE A 15 -3.87 -12.34 16.55
N TYR A 16 -3.00 -13.31 16.81
CA TYR A 16 -2.67 -13.78 18.16
C TYR A 16 -1.88 -12.73 18.95
N ASP A 17 -2.07 -12.72 20.27
CA ASP A 17 -1.24 -11.93 21.19
C ASP A 17 0.24 -12.35 21.10
N GLN A 18 1.12 -11.53 21.69
CA GLN A 18 2.55 -11.78 21.64
C GLN A 18 2.88 -13.14 22.27
N MET A 19 3.41 -14.05 21.45
CA MET A 19 3.78 -15.41 21.88
C MET A 19 5.11 -15.87 21.29
N GLY A 20 5.69 -16.92 21.87
CA GLY A 20 6.94 -17.52 21.39
C GLY A 20 6.78 -18.42 20.17
N PRO A 21 7.88 -18.71 19.45
CA PRO A 21 7.86 -19.66 18.35
C PRO A 21 7.41 -21.06 18.81
N ASP A 22 7.82 -21.51 19.99
CA ASP A 22 7.44 -22.84 20.50
C ASP A 22 5.94 -22.97 20.76
N GLU A 23 5.32 -21.93 21.33
CA GLU A 23 3.87 -21.88 21.58
C GLU A 23 3.08 -21.84 20.27
N ALA A 24 3.50 -20.98 19.34
CA ALA A 24 2.90 -20.90 18.01
C ALA A 24 3.01 -22.23 17.24
N ASN A 25 4.17 -22.88 17.31
CA ASN A 25 4.38 -24.20 16.69
C ASN A 25 3.47 -25.25 17.31
N GLN A 26 3.31 -25.27 18.64
CA GLN A 26 2.39 -26.21 19.31
C GLN A 26 0.95 -26.05 18.82
N ILE A 27 0.48 -24.82 18.60
CA ILE A 27 -0.85 -24.53 18.04
C ILE A 27 -0.97 -25.10 16.62
N LEU A 28 0.02 -24.87 15.76
CA LEU A 28 0.02 -25.35 14.38
C LEU A 28 0.05 -26.89 14.30
N PHE A 29 0.93 -27.55 15.06
CA PHE A 29 0.97 -29.01 15.12
C PHE A 29 -0.31 -29.62 15.70
N ALA A 30 -0.89 -28.99 16.73
CA ALA A 30 -2.17 -29.41 17.28
C ALA A 30 -3.29 -29.31 16.23
N LYS A 31 -3.31 -28.24 15.44
CA LYS A 31 -4.29 -28.06 14.37
C LYS A 31 -4.11 -29.08 13.24
N ALA A 32 -2.88 -29.32 12.78
CA ALA A 32 -2.59 -30.35 11.78
C ALA A 32 -3.03 -31.75 12.25
N LYS A 33 -2.74 -32.09 13.52
CA LYS A 33 -3.16 -33.36 14.13
C LYS A 33 -4.69 -33.46 14.30
N TRP A 34 -5.37 -32.34 14.55
CA TRP A 34 -6.82 -32.32 14.63
C TRP A 34 -7.45 -32.52 13.24
N LEU A 35 -6.93 -31.84 12.22
CA LEU A 35 -7.38 -31.99 10.83
C LEU A 35 -7.19 -33.42 10.31
N SER A 36 -6.10 -34.09 10.67
CA SER A 36 -5.84 -35.48 10.24
C SER A 36 -6.74 -36.53 10.90
N LYS A 37 -7.30 -36.21 12.07
CA LYS A 37 -8.19 -37.13 12.81
C LYS A 37 -9.67 -36.97 12.46
N ASN A 38 -10.05 -35.82 11.90
CA ASN A 38 -11.45 -35.51 11.61
C ASN A 38 -11.75 -35.84 10.14
N SER A 39 -12.65 -36.82 9.93
CA SER A 39 -13.01 -37.32 8.60
C SER A 39 -13.49 -36.22 7.65
N ASP A 40 -14.15 -35.20 8.20
CA ASP A 40 -14.75 -34.10 7.44
C ASP A 40 -13.70 -33.17 6.81
N PHE A 41 -12.45 -33.23 7.29
CA PHE A 41 -11.33 -32.42 6.80
C PHE A 41 -10.24 -33.23 6.10
N SER A 42 -10.51 -34.51 5.79
CA SER A 42 -9.59 -35.42 5.10
C SER A 42 -9.10 -34.86 3.75
N LEU A 43 -9.97 -34.24 2.97
CA LEU A 43 -9.60 -33.59 1.71
C LEU A 43 -8.69 -32.36 1.93
N LYS A 44 -8.93 -31.59 2.98
CA LYS A 44 -8.13 -30.40 3.30
C LYS A 44 -6.71 -30.77 3.73
N ILE A 45 -6.57 -31.78 4.59
CA ILE A 45 -5.24 -32.23 5.03
C ILE A 45 -4.47 -32.89 3.87
N ALA A 46 -5.15 -33.66 3.02
CA ALA A 46 -4.54 -34.24 1.83
C ALA A 46 -4.08 -33.15 0.85
N GLY A 47 -4.89 -32.11 0.63
CA GLY A 47 -4.52 -30.96 -0.19
C GLY A 47 -3.25 -30.27 0.31
N LEU A 48 -3.16 -29.99 1.62
CA LEU A 48 -1.96 -29.42 2.22
C LEU A 48 -0.71 -30.29 2.00
N GLN A 49 -0.84 -31.60 2.18
CA GLN A 49 0.27 -32.55 2.01
C GLN A 49 0.71 -32.71 0.56
N ILE A 50 -0.24 -32.72 -0.38
CA ILE A 50 0.02 -32.90 -1.81
C ILE A 50 0.59 -31.62 -2.43
N ASN A 51 0.04 -30.47 -2.09
CA ASN A 51 0.43 -29.20 -2.71
C ASN A 51 1.65 -28.55 -2.04
N GLY A 52 2.08 -29.06 -0.87
CA GLY A 52 3.15 -28.44 -0.09
C GLY A 52 2.73 -27.09 0.50
N GLU A 53 1.42 -26.88 0.66
CA GLU A 53 0.87 -25.65 1.21
C GLU A 53 1.17 -25.52 2.70
N ARG A 54 1.19 -24.29 3.17
CA ARG A 54 1.51 -23.95 4.56
C ARG A 54 0.24 -23.87 5.40
N LEU A 55 0.27 -24.48 6.57
CA LEU A 55 -0.64 -24.15 7.66
C LEU A 55 0.03 -23.06 8.51
N TRP A 56 -0.67 -21.96 8.79
CA TRP A 56 -0.03 -20.76 9.33
C TRP A 56 -0.92 -19.95 10.26
N LEU A 57 -0.28 -19.10 11.08
CA LEU A 57 -0.93 -18.12 11.95
C LEU A 57 -0.10 -16.83 12.00
N ILE A 58 -0.74 -15.73 12.39
CA ILE A 58 -0.07 -14.45 12.66
C ILE A 58 -0.12 -14.18 14.16
N ARG A 59 1.01 -13.76 14.72
CA ARG A 59 1.10 -13.26 16.08
C ARG A 59 1.77 -11.91 16.11
N ASP A 60 1.48 -11.15 17.15
CA ASP A 60 2.29 -9.97 17.49
C ASP A 60 3.78 -10.38 17.64
N SER A 61 4.67 -9.59 17.05
CA SER A 61 6.08 -9.90 17.05
C SER A 61 6.71 -9.58 18.41
N ARG A 62 7.82 -10.25 18.71
CA ARG A 62 8.72 -9.84 19.80
C ARG A 62 9.56 -8.62 19.44
N VAL A 63 9.53 -8.24 18.16
CA VAL A 63 10.16 -7.03 17.64
C VAL A 63 9.07 -5.98 17.51
N GLU A 64 9.21 -4.89 18.26
CA GLU A 64 8.18 -3.86 18.36
C GLU A 64 7.78 -3.31 16.98
N GLY A 65 6.48 -3.19 16.74
CA GLY A 65 5.92 -2.66 15.49
C GLY A 65 5.81 -3.66 14.33
N LEU A 66 6.21 -4.92 14.50
CA LEU A 66 6.14 -5.95 13.47
C LEU A 66 5.10 -7.03 13.79
N LEU A 67 4.61 -7.72 12.76
CA LEU A 67 3.87 -8.97 12.88
C LEU A 67 4.79 -10.15 12.55
N THR A 68 4.55 -11.32 13.14
CA THR A 68 5.27 -12.54 12.79
C THR A 68 4.31 -13.63 12.33
N VAL A 69 4.56 -14.15 11.15
CA VAL A 69 3.89 -15.33 10.61
C VAL A 69 4.69 -16.56 11.01
N GLN A 70 4.03 -17.47 11.70
CA GLN A 70 4.54 -18.80 11.98
C GLN A 70 3.83 -19.80 11.07
N SER A 71 4.56 -20.74 10.48
CA SER A 71 3.96 -21.77 9.65
C SER A 71 4.64 -23.13 9.76
N ILE A 72 3.89 -24.15 9.36
CA ILE A 72 4.38 -25.50 9.13
C ILE A 72 3.98 -25.94 7.71
N SER A 73 4.81 -26.78 7.10
CA SER A 73 4.53 -27.43 5.81
C SER A 73 4.82 -28.92 5.92
N TYR A 74 4.10 -29.74 5.16
CA TYR A 74 4.35 -31.17 5.13
C TYR A 74 5.56 -31.47 4.25
N ASP A 75 6.57 -32.12 4.82
CA ASP A 75 7.70 -32.63 4.06
C ASP A 75 7.39 -34.06 3.59
N LYS A 76 7.35 -34.23 2.27
CA LYS A 76 7.07 -35.51 1.62
C LYS A 76 8.22 -36.50 1.76
N GLU A 77 9.46 -36.03 1.90
CA GLU A 77 10.62 -36.91 2.02
C GLU A 77 10.68 -37.56 3.40
N SER A 78 10.37 -36.80 4.45
CA SER A 78 10.36 -37.29 5.82
C SER A 78 8.99 -37.73 6.32
N GLU A 79 7.93 -37.59 5.51
CA GLU A 79 6.53 -37.84 5.88
C GLU A 79 6.09 -37.14 7.17
N GLU A 80 6.63 -35.94 7.43
CA GLU A 80 6.44 -35.22 8.68
C GLU A 80 6.15 -33.73 8.43
N TRP A 81 5.39 -33.13 9.34
CA TRP A 81 5.20 -31.69 9.37
C TRP A 81 6.48 -31.01 9.86
N LYS A 82 7.04 -30.09 9.08
CA LYS A 82 8.22 -29.30 9.43
C LYS A 82 7.85 -27.85 9.72
N VAL A 83 8.52 -27.28 10.72
CA VAL A 83 8.43 -25.84 11.03
C VAL A 83 9.18 -25.06 9.96
N ASN A 84 8.52 -24.05 9.39
CA ASN A 84 9.19 -23.11 8.49
C ASN A 84 9.84 -21.98 9.29
N GLU A 85 10.83 -21.32 8.69
CA GLU A 85 11.41 -20.12 9.28
C GLU A 85 10.36 -19.02 9.45
N PRO A 86 10.21 -18.44 10.66
CA PRO A 86 9.23 -17.38 10.90
C PRO A 86 9.50 -16.18 9.99
N GLN A 87 8.45 -15.64 9.39
CA GLN A 87 8.53 -14.44 8.56
C GLN A 87 7.99 -13.23 9.33
N ARG A 88 8.74 -12.14 9.34
CA ARG A 88 8.39 -10.88 10.00
C ARG A 88 7.91 -9.87 8.97
N TYR A 89 6.77 -9.25 9.27
CA TYR A 89 6.11 -8.27 8.42
C TYR A 89 6.08 -6.92 9.12
N MET A 90 6.41 -5.89 8.36
CA MET A 90 6.52 -4.52 8.79
C MET A 90 5.57 -3.65 7.97
N LEU A 91 4.83 -2.77 8.62
CA LEU A 91 4.07 -1.74 7.94
C LEU A 91 4.95 -0.50 7.75
N SER A 92 5.04 -0.03 6.50
CA SER A 92 5.88 1.08 6.09
C SER A 92 5.08 2.23 5.50
N ASN A 93 5.63 3.45 5.55
CA ASN A 93 4.95 4.63 5.00
C ASN A 93 4.83 4.59 3.47
N ASP A 94 5.81 4.04 2.75
CA ASP A 94 5.85 4.16 1.29
C ASP A 94 5.44 2.87 0.54
N CYS A 95 5.54 1.72 1.19
CA CYS A 95 5.33 0.42 0.55
C CYS A 95 4.17 -0.39 1.15
N GLY A 96 3.55 0.08 2.24
CA GLY A 96 2.57 -0.72 2.97
C GLY A 96 3.22 -1.89 3.70
N TRP A 97 2.60 -3.07 3.67
CA TRP A 97 3.12 -4.27 4.34
C TRP A 97 4.26 -4.91 3.55
N ILE A 98 5.43 -5.04 4.17
CA ILE A 98 6.63 -5.65 3.57
C ILE A 98 7.28 -6.66 4.51
N VAL A 99 8.11 -7.57 3.98
CA VAL A 99 8.88 -8.53 4.78
C VAL A 99 10.16 -7.88 5.29
N ASN A 100 10.46 -8.04 6.59
CA ASN A 100 11.73 -7.63 7.20
C ASN A 100 12.19 -8.67 8.25
N ASN A 101 12.96 -9.65 7.78
CA ASN A 101 13.53 -10.71 8.62
C ASN A 101 14.91 -10.38 9.19
N SER A 102 15.44 -9.18 8.93
CA SER A 102 16.75 -8.77 9.43
C SER A 102 16.78 -8.75 10.96
N ALA A 103 17.93 -9.03 11.57
CA ALA A 103 18.07 -8.97 13.02
C ALA A 103 17.64 -7.57 13.52
N PRO A 104 16.85 -7.47 14.60
CA PRO A 104 16.52 -6.17 15.19
C PRO A 104 17.79 -5.36 15.45
N GLU A 105 17.72 -4.05 15.25
CA GLU A 105 18.85 -3.12 15.47
C GLU A 105 20.06 -3.30 14.53
N SER A 106 20.00 -4.21 13.55
CA SER A 106 21.07 -4.34 12.55
C SER A 106 20.98 -3.27 11.46
N ASP A 107 22.11 -2.93 10.84
CA ASP A 107 22.17 -2.03 9.68
C ASP A 107 21.24 -2.49 8.56
N SER A 108 21.14 -3.80 8.32
CA SER A 108 20.24 -4.38 7.33
C SER A 108 18.76 -4.18 7.68
N PHE A 109 18.41 -4.14 8.97
CA PHE A 109 17.04 -3.82 9.39
C PHE A 109 16.72 -2.36 9.09
N PHE A 110 17.59 -1.43 9.49
CA PHE A 110 17.39 -0.01 9.25
C PHE A 110 17.44 0.36 7.77
N ALA A 111 18.27 -0.30 6.96
CA ALA A 111 18.26 -0.11 5.51
C ALA A 111 16.90 -0.43 4.87
N VAL A 112 16.22 -1.49 5.33
CA VAL A 112 14.86 -1.82 4.87
C VAL A 112 13.85 -0.78 5.35
N VAL A 113 13.95 -0.35 6.62
CA VAL A 113 13.11 0.72 7.18
C VAL A 113 13.24 2.01 6.39
N ASP A 114 14.46 2.49 6.16
CA ASP A 114 14.73 3.76 5.49
C ASP A 114 14.29 3.73 4.02
N SER A 115 14.57 2.62 3.32
CA SER A 115 14.20 2.46 1.91
C SER A 115 12.68 2.34 1.68
N SER A 116 11.91 2.00 2.71
CA SER A 116 10.45 1.87 2.67
C SER A 116 9.70 3.07 3.28
N GLY A 117 10.42 4.16 3.56
CA GLY A 117 9.82 5.40 4.07
C GLY A 117 9.61 5.42 5.59
N GLY A 118 10.18 4.46 6.32
CA GLY A 118 10.10 4.36 7.78
C GLY A 118 9.05 3.36 8.27
N LEU A 119 9.24 2.91 9.51
CA LEU A 119 8.38 1.98 10.22
C LEU A 119 7.17 2.72 10.83
N ILE A 120 5.97 2.23 10.57
CA ILE A 120 4.76 2.68 11.26
C ILE A 120 4.56 1.79 12.49
N GLN A 121 4.70 2.37 13.69
CA GLN A 121 4.43 1.66 14.94
C GLN A 121 2.94 1.58 15.23
N MET A 122 2.48 0.40 15.65
CA MET A 122 1.06 0.09 15.88
C MET A 122 0.72 0.17 17.36
N THR A 123 1.17 1.25 17.99
CA THR A 123 1.20 1.39 19.46
C THR A 123 -0.03 2.11 20.03
N ASP A 124 -0.79 2.87 19.23
CA ASP A 124 -2.03 3.57 19.66
C ASP A 124 -3.06 3.68 18.52
N GLY A 125 -4.35 3.80 18.86
CA GLY A 125 -5.52 3.70 17.96
C GLY A 125 -5.66 4.67 16.78
N ASN A 126 -4.59 5.37 16.38
CA ASN A 126 -4.53 6.31 15.26
C ASN A 126 -4.07 5.68 13.94
N VAL A 127 -3.84 4.36 13.91
CA VAL A 127 -3.46 3.63 12.69
C VAL A 127 -4.32 2.37 12.59
N GLN A 128 -5.25 2.34 11.64
CA GLN A 128 -5.85 1.08 11.19
C GLN A 128 -5.10 0.64 9.92
N PRO A 129 -4.23 -0.36 10.02
CA PRO A 129 -3.50 -0.85 8.87
C PRO A 129 -4.44 -1.54 7.88
N HIS A 130 -4.15 -1.44 6.58
CA HIS A 130 -4.97 -2.04 5.54
C HIS A 130 -4.86 -3.58 5.59
N LEU A 131 -5.77 -4.25 6.28
CA LEU A 131 -5.83 -5.72 6.34
C LEU A 131 -5.71 -6.35 4.94
N PRO A 132 -6.39 -5.84 3.88
CA PRO A 132 -6.20 -6.40 2.54
C PRO A 132 -4.76 -6.32 2.01
N GLY A 133 -3.98 -5.30 2.42
CA GLY A 133 -2.56 -5.20 2.07
C GLY A 133 -1.73 -6.31 2.74
N LEU A 134 -1.97 -6.55 4.03
CA LEU A 134 -1.36 -7.67 4.74
C LEU A 134 -1.74 -9.01 4.09
N LEU A 135 -3.01 -9.22 3.77
CA LEU A 135 -3.48 -10.45 3.14
C LEU A 135 -2.86 -10.66 1.76
N ASN A 136 -2.68 -9.61 0.97
CA ASN A 136 -2.05 -9.69 -0.34
C ASN A 136 -0.57 -10.08 -0.26
N VAL A 137 0.19 -9.46 0.65
CA VAL A 137 1.61 -9.81 0.82
C VAL A 137 1.76 -11.23 1.39
N LEU A 138 0.82 -11.69 2.21
CA LEU A 138 0.79 -13.07 2.71
C LEU A 138 0.54 -14.07 1.58
N ASP A 139 -0.47 -13.82 0.75
CA ASP A 139 -0.78 -14.71 -0.38
C ASP A 139 0.40 -14.84 -1.36
N THR A 140 1.04 -13.70 -1.68
CA THR A 140 2.23 -13.64 -2.54
C THR A 140 3.41 -14.43 -1.94
N ASN A 141 3.47 -14.58 -0.61
CA ASN A 141 4.47 -15.37 0.10
C ASN A 141 4.05 -16.83 0.38
N GLY A 142 2.96 -17.30 -0.23
CA GLY A 142 2.49 -18.68 -0.15
C GLY A 142 1.62 -18.97 1.08
N TYR A 143 1.07 -17.95 1.74
CA TYR A 143 0.17 -18.10 2.88
C TYR A 143 -1.30 -17.97 2.46
N LYS A 144 -1.89 -19.09 2.03
CA LYS A 144 -3.28 -19.15 1.57
C LYS A 144 -4.27 -18.95 2.72
N MET A 145 -5.24 -18.08 2.53
CA MET A 145 -6.19 -17.63 3.58
C MET A 145 -6.99 -18.77 4.21
N GLU A 146 -7.41 -19.73 3.40
CA GLU A 146 -8.14 -20.92 3.80
C GLU A 146 -7.34 -21.84 4.75
N ASN A 147 -6.00 -21.72 4.76
CA ASN A 147 -5.09 -22.54 5.57
C ASN A 147 -4.64 -21.83 6.86
N ARG A 148 -5.26 -20.72 7.19
CA ARG A 148 -5.03 -19.99 8.42
C ARG A 148 -5.55 -20.74 9.65
N VAL A 149 -4.87 -20.54 10.78
CA VAL A 149 -5.35 -20.91 12.11
C VAL A 149 -5.72 -19.64 12.88
N ASN A 150 -7.00 -19.51 13.27
CA ASN A 150 -7.52 -18.36 14.03
C ASN A 150 -7.19 -18.47 15.52
N PRO A 151 -6.97 -17.34 16.22
CA PRO A 151 -6.95 -17.33 17.68
C PRO A 151 -8.31 -17.68 18.26
N LYS A 152 -8.31 -18.29 19.44
CA LYS A 152 -9.51 -18.44 20.27
C LYS A 152 -9.75 -17.20 21.12
N VAL A 153 -10.97 -17.03 21.60
CA VAL A 153 -11.30 -15.96 22.57
C VAL A 153 -10.35 -16.04 23.77
N GLY A 154 -9.66 -14.93 24.04
CA GLY A 154 -8.61 -14.80 25.06
C GLY A 154 -7.18 -14.94 24.54
N GLN A 155 -6.97 -15.38 23.29
CA GLN A 155 -5.65 -15.53 22.66
C GLN A 155 -5.33 -14.43 21.65
N GLN A 156 -6.30 -13.60 21.28
CA GLN A 156 -6.14 -12.52 20.32
C GLN A 156 -5.29 -11.37 20.88
N THR A 157 -4.65 -10.63 19.99
CA THR A 157 -3.87 -9.45 20.33
C THR A 157 -4.70 -8.38 21.03
N LYS A 158 -4.05 -7.67 21.96
CA LYS A 158 -4.63 -6.52 22.68
C LYS A 158 -4.18 -5.18 22.11
N LEU A 159 -3.33 -5.18 21.08
CA LEU A 159 -2.88 -3.96 20.43
C LEU A 159 -4.03 -3.33 19.63
N ILE A 160 -4.42 -2.11 20.00
CA ILE A 160 -5.57 -1.38 19.43
C ILE A 160 -5.46 -1.24 17.91
N GLY A 161 -4.24 -1.10 17.37
CA GLY A 161 -4.01 -1.03 15.92
C GLY A 161 -4.46 -2.29 15.16
N TYR A 162 -4.49 -3.45 15.82
CA TYR A 162 -4.81 -4.75 15.21
C TYR A 162 -6.19 -5.30 15.60
N THR A 163 -6.89 -4.70 16.57
CA THR A 163 -8.22 -5.18 16.99
C THR A 163 -9.30 -5.03 15.91
N HIS A 164 -9.01 -4.31 14.83
CA HIS A 164 -9.90 -4.13 13.67
C HIS A 164 -9.71 -5.23 12.60
N TYR A 165 -8.80 -6.17 12.82
CA TYR A 165 -8.48 -7.22 11.85
C TYR A 165 -9.47 -8.36 12.01
N LEU A 166 -10.69 -8.18 11.47
CA LEU A 166 -11.76 -9.10 11.75
C LEU A 166 -11.71 -10.38 10.87
N THR A 167 -12.05 -11.54 11.46
CA THR A 167 -12.09 -12.84 10.76
C THR A 167 -13.21 -12.93 9.74
N ASP A 168 -14.30 -12.21 9.98
CA ASP A 168 -15.51 -12.15 9.14
C ASP A 168 -15.74 -10.72 8.61
N VAL A 169 -14.76 -10.18 7.86
CA VAL A 169 -15.16 -9.21 6.83
C VAL A 169 -15.88 -10.04 5.77
N ALA A 170 -17.21 -9.99 5.76
CA ALA A 170 -18.00 -10.52 4.66
C ALA A 170 -17.31 -10.09 3.36
N ILE A 171 -16.74 -11.06 2.63
CA ILE A 171 -16.42 -10.86 1.22
C ILE A 171 -17.72 -10.30 0.65
N PRO A 172 -17.75 -9.05 0.13
CA PRO A 172 -18.97 -8.49 -0.40
C PRO A 172 -19.53 -9.53 -1.34
N THR A 173 -20.68 -10.09 -0.99
CA THR A 173 -21.42 -11.01 -1.84
C THR A 173 -21.48 -10.32 -3.18
N GLN A 174 -20.83 -10.91 -4.18
CA GLN A 174 -20.76 -10.39 -5.54
C GLN A 174 -22.20 -10.22 -6.03
N SER A 175 -22.75 -9.03 -5.81
CA SER A 175 -23.98 -8.59 -6.41
C SER A 175 -23.68 -8.50 -7.89
N LYS A 176 -24.38 -9.31 -8.68
CA LYS A 176 -24.44 -9.27 -10.15
C LYS A 176 -24.59 -7.83 -10.66
N LEU A 177 -23.44 -7.22 -10.90
CA LEU A 177 -23.11 -6.12 -11.78
C LEU A 177 -21.59 -6.16 -11.76
N GLU A 178 -20.97 -6.67 -12.83
CA GLU A 178 -19.52 -6.68 -13.00
C GLU A 178 -19.04 -5.22 -13.12
N ALA A 179 -18.95 -4.54 -11.98
CA ALA A 179 -18.09 -3.39 -11.85
C ALA A 179 -16.66 -3.94 -11.91
N THR A 180 -15.89 -3.49 -12.88
CA THR A 180 -14.45 -3.70 -12.94
C THR A 180 -13.81 -2.99 -11.73
N THR A 181 -13.92 -3.58 -10.53
CA THR A 181 -13.24 -3.05 -9.34
C THR A 181 -11.76 -3.29 -9.53
N VAL A 182 -11.08 -2.28 -10.07
CA VAL A 182 -9.63 -2.30 -10.23
C VAL A 182 -9.00 -2.05 -8.87
N THR A 183 -8.43 -3.11 -8.30
CA THR A 183 -7.66 -3.02 -7.05
C THR A 183 -6.33 -2.36 -7.37
N LEU A 184 -6.13 -1.13 -6.89
CA LEU A 184 -4.86 -0.44 -7.01
C LEU A 184 -3.82 -1.10 -6.09
N PRO A 185 -2.55 -1.25 -6.54
CA PRO A 185 -1.45 -1.66 -5.69
C PRO A 185 -1.35 -0.76 -4.46
N GLU A 186 -0.96 -1.34 -3.32
CA GLU A 186 -0.93 -0.62 -2.04
C GLU A 186 -0.05 0.64 -2.09
N GLY A 187 1.11 0.57 -2.74
CA GLY A 187 1.98 1.72 -2.95
C GLY A 187 1.33 2.85 -3.76
N MET A 188 0.48 2.52 -4.74
CA MET A 188 -0.31 3.52 -5.47
C MET A 188 -1.43 4.07 -4.60
N LEU A 189 -2.14 3.22 -3.85
CA LEU A 189 -3.20 3.67 -2.94
C LEU A 189 -2.65 4.65 -1.90
N ILE A 190 -1.50 4.34 -1.31
CA ILE A 190 -0.80 5.21 -0.37
C ILE A 190 -0.42 6.54 -1.04
N ALA A 191 0.21 6.49 -2.21
CA ALA A 191 0.61 7.68 -2.96
C ALA A 191 -0.57 8.61 -3.27
N LEU A 192 -1.76 8.04 -3.49
CA LEU A 192 -2.98 8.77 -3.86
C LEU A 192 -3.87 9.14 -2.66
N SER A 193 -3.54 8.69 -1.46
CA SER A 193 -4.35 8.89 -0.26
C SER A 193 -3.82 10.01 0.63
N CYS A 194 -4.73 10.60 1.40
CA CYS A 194 -4.38 11.63 2.37
C CYS A 194 -3.88 10.97 3.68
N PRO A 195 -2.60 11.14 4.07
CA PRO A 195 -2.07 10.52 5.28
C PRO A 195 -2.78 11.02 6.55
N MET A 196 -3.23 12.29 6.58
CA MET A 196 -4.01 12.82 7.70
C MET A 196 -5.38 12.16 7.83
N THR A 197 -6.09 11.99 6.72
CA THR A 197 -7.41 11.32 6.73
C THR A 197 -7.23 9.87 7.17
N THR A 198 -6.23 9.16 6.63
CA THR A 198 -5.90 7.79 7.04
C THR A 198 -5.60 7.69 8.54
N ARG A 199 -4.86 8.65 9.12
CA ARG A 199 -4.60 8.69 10.57
C ARG A 199 -5.86 8.97 11.40
N LYS A 200 -6.74 9.87 10.95
CA LYS A 200 -7.98 10.23 11.68
C LYS A 200 -9.05 9.14 11.62
N THR A 201 -9.22 8.51 10.45
CA THR A 201 -10.36 7.59 10.20
C THR A 201 -9.95 6.12 10.13
N GLY A 202 -8.65 5.83 10.01
CA GLY A 202 -8.15 4.48 9.75
C GLY A 202 -8.40 3.98 8.32
N GLN A 203 -9.07 4.75 7.47
CA GLN A 203 -9.41 4.31 6.11
C GLN A 203 -8.49 4.95 5.07
N ILE A 204 -7.83 4.12 4.27
CA ILE A 204 -7.10 4.58 3.09
C ILE A 204 -8.12 5.01 2.04
N LYS A 205 -8.21 6.32 1.82
CA LYS A 205 -9.11 6.93 0.86
C LYS A 205 -8.35 7.88 -0.05
N VAL A 206 -8.50 7.69 -1.35
CA VAL A 206 -7.94 8.57 -2.37
C VAL A 206 -8.41 10.01 -2.16
N MET A 207 -7.48 10.95 -2.33
CA MET A 207 -7.77 12.38 -2.23
C MET A 207 -8.72 12.84 -3.34
N LYS A 208 -9.65 13.74 -3.04
CA LYS A 208 -10.49 14.38 -4.05
C LYS A 208 -9.93 15.72 -4.49
N ASP A 209 -9.33 16.45 -3.56
CA ASP A 209 -8.72 17.74 -3.83
C ASP A 209 -7.32 17.82 -3.20
N PRO A 210 -6.31 17.17 -3.81
CA PRO A 210 -4.97 17.10 -3.25
C PRO A 210 -4.28 18.48 -3.29
N VAL A 211 -3.69 18.87 -2.17
CA VAL A 211 -2.82 20.03 -2.01
C VAL A 211 -1.51 19.61 -1.38
N THR A 212 -0.38 20.12 -1.86
CA THR A 212 0.95 19.77 -1.36
C THR A 212 1.46 20.84 -0.41
N LEU A 213 1.81 20.42 0.80
CA LEU A 213 2.37 21.32 1.82
C LEU A 213 3.84 21.62 1.49
N LEU A 214 4.22 22.91 1.55
CA LEU A 214 5.56 23.36 1.17
C LEU A 214 6.65 22.83 2.10
N SER A 215 6.35 22.60 3.38
CA SER A 215 7.32 22.21 4.39
C SER A 215 7.83 20.78 4.24
N ASP A 216 7.02 19.88 3.69
CA ASP A 216 7.35 18.45 3.60
C ASP A 216 7.22 17.84 2.20
N GLY A 217 6.54 18.52 1.28
CA GLY A 217 6.30 18.01 -0.08
C GLY A 217 5.28 16.87 -0.16
N ILE A 218 4.48 16.67 0.88
CA ILE A 218 3.44 15.64 0.95
C ILE A 218 2.10 16.27 0.55
N SER A 219 1.29 15.51 -0.19
CA SER A 219 -0.07 15.88 -0.56
C SER A 219 -1.09 15.43 0.48
N TYR A 220 -2.03 16.32 0.75
CA TYR A 220 -3.14 16.15 1.68
C TYR A 220 -4.46 16.48 1.01
N GLU A 221 -5.56 15.91 1.53
CA GLU A 221 -6.90 16.40 1.20
C GLU A 221 -7.06 17.82 1.72
N ARG A 222 -7.39 18.77 0.85
CA ARG A 222 -7.46 20.20 1.18
C ARG A 222 -8.32 20.48 2.42
N LEU A 223 -9.52 19.91 2.47
CA LEU A 223 -10.44 20.14 3.59
C LEU A 223 -9.87 19.60 4.90
N SER A 224 -9.25 18.41 4.87
CA SER A 224 -8.61 17.84 6.05
C SER A 224 -7.43 18.69 6.53
N LEU A 225 -6.62 19.22 5.61
CA LEU A 225 -5.47 20.07 5.93
C LEU A 225 -5.92 21.38 6.58
N LEU A 226 -6.93 22.04 6.03
CA LEU A 226 -7.44 23.33 6.53
C LEU A 226 -8.27 23.19 7.81
N ASP A 227 -8.87 22.02 8.06
CA ASP A 227 -9.52 21.70 9.34
C ASP A 227 -8.48 21.61 10.48
N GLU A 228 -7.35 20.95 10.23
CA GLU A 228 -6.27 20.81 11.22
C GLU A 228 -5.47 22.11 11.38
N PHE A 229 -5.24 22.85 10.29
CA PHE A 229 -4.44 24.07 10.26
C PHE A 229 -5.18 25.21 9.53
N PRO A 230 -6.15 25.87 10.18
CA PRO A 230 -7.00 26.89 9.53
C PRO A 230 -6.25 28.15 9.04
N GLY A 231 -5.03 28.39 9.55
CA GLY A 231 -4.21 29.54 9.19
C GLY A 231 -3.34 29.36 7.93
N LEU A 232 -3.39 28.19 7.29
CA LEU A 232 -2.61 27.97 6.07
C LEU A 232 -3.23 28.70 4.87
N GLU A 233 -2.38 29.14 3.96
CA GLU A 233 -2.75 29.94 2.79
C GLU A 233 -2.16 29.33 1.52
N GLU A 234 -3.00 29.18 0.50
CA GLU A 234 -2.56 28.73 -0.83
C GLU A 234 -1.54 29.70 -1.43
N GLY A 235 -0.51 29.18 -2.08
CA GLY A 235 0.54 30.00 -2.66
C GLY A 235 1.63 30.45 -1.68
N LYS A 236 1.39 30.32 -0.37
CA LYS A 236 2.37 30.61 0.70
C LYS A 236 2.78 29.39 1.51
N HIS A 237 1.82 28.53 1.83
CA HIS A 237 2.03 27.38 2.72
C HIS A 237 1.80 26.05 2.02
N TYR A 238 0.90 26.01 1.05
CA TYR A 238 0.66 24.85 0.20
C TYR A 238 0.36 25.28 -1.24
N TYR A 239 0.52 24.36 -2.19
CA TYR A 239 0.12 24.53 -3.59
C TYR A 239 -0.93 23.48 -3.97
N PRO A 240 -1.85 23.78 -4.92
CA PRO A 240 -2.71 22.74 -5.48
C PRO A 240 -1.89 21.67 -6.20
N ASN A 241 -2.26 20.39 -6.14
CA ASN A 241 -1.56 19.33 -6.87
C ASN A 241 -2.42 18.86 -8.07
N ILE A 242 -2.35 19.63 -9.16
CA ILE A 242 -3.22 19.45 -10.33
C ILE A 242 -3.00 18.08 -10.97
N ARG A 243 -1.75 17.68 -11.17
CA ARG A 243 -1.42 16.38 -11.78
C ARG A 243 -1.92 15.21 -10.95
N LEU A 244 -1.69 15.23 -9.64
CA LEU A 244 -2.17 14.15 -8.77
C LEU A 244 -3.71 14.08 -8.79
N LYS A 245 -4.41 15.22 -8.81
CA LYS A 245 -5.87 15.28 -8.94
C LYS A 245 -6.35 14.62 -10.24
N ILE A 246 -5.70 14.91 -11.37
CA ILE A 246 -6.03 14.31 -12.67
C ILE A 246 -5.83 12.80 -12.63
N ILE A 247 -4.67 12.34 -12.13
CA ILE A 247 -4.35 10.91 -11.99
C ILE A 247 -5.41 10.20 -11.14
N ILE A 248 -5.76 10.77 -9.97
CA ILE A 248 -6.79 10.19 -9.08
C ILE A 248 -8.12 10.04 -9.82
N ASN A 249 -8.53 11.06 -10.59
CA ASN A 249 -9.78 11.00 -11.34
C ASN A 249 -9.77 9.89 -12.39
N TYR A 250 -8.63 9.59 -13.01
CA TYR A 250 -8.52 8.50 -13.97
C TYR A 250 -8.55 7.12 -13.31
N VAL A 251 -7.74 6.90 -12.27
CA VAL A 251 -7.73 5.60 -11.59
C VAL A 251 -9.03 5.31 -10.83
N SER A 252 -9.74 6.35 -10.38
CA SER A 252 -11.02 6.20 -9.68
C SER A 252 -12.21 6.02 -10.61
N ALA A 253 -12.02 6.07 -11.93
CA ALA A 253 -13.08 5.89 -12.93
C ALA A 253 -13.42 4.40 -13.16
N THR A 254 -13.42 3.59 -12.10
CA THR A 254 -13.58 2.12 -12.15
C THR A 254 -14.99 1.65 -12.53
N SER A 255 -15.95 2.58 -12.70
CA SER A 255 -17.31 2.28 -13.17
C SER A 255 -17.44 2.20 -14.70
N LEU A 256 -16.35 2.42 -15.44
CA LEU A 256 -16.33 2.36 -16.90
C LEU A 256 -16.16 0.92 -17.40
N ASN A 257 -16.56 0.68 -18.65
CA ASN A 257 -16.24 -0.59 -19.30
C ASN A 257 -14.71 -0.72 -19.50
N PRO A 258 -14.16 -1.94 -19.66
CA PRO A 258 -12.70 -2.16 -19.67
C PRO A 258 -11.92 -1.35 -20.71
N GLU A 259 -12.47 -1.16 -21.92
CA GLU A 259 -11.82 -0.40 -23.00
C GLU A 259 -11.79 1.10 -22.69
N GLU A 260 -12.89 1.66 -22.18
CA GLU A 260 -12.96 3.06 -21.74
C GLU A 260 -12.04 3.33 -20.56
N TYR A 261 -11.97 2.40 -19.61
CA TYR A 261 -11.04 2.49 -18.49
C TYR A 261 -9.59 2.45 -18.96
N TRP A 262 -9.26 1.55 -19.90
CA TRP A 262 -7.94 1.48 -20.51
C TRP A 262 -7.54 2.79 -21.21
N ALA A 263 -8.45 3.39 -21.99
CA ALA A 263 -8.22 4.68 -22.63
C ALA A 263 -7.97 5.81 -21.62
N LYS A 264 -8.51 5.73 -20.39
CA LYS A 264 -8.18 6.66 -19.29
C LYS A 264 -6.79 6.40 -18.71
N LEU A 265 -6.40 5.13 -18.53
CA LEU A 265 -5.06 4.78 -18.06
C LEU A 265 -3.97 5.23 -19.03
N GLN A 266 -4.21 5.14 -20.34
CA GLN A 266 -3.26 5.65 -21.35
C GLN A 266 -2.98 7.15 -21.21
N LYS A 267 -3.94 7.94 -20.71
CA LYS A 267 -3.72 9.37 -20.45
C LYS A 267 -2.78 9.62 -19.27
N ILE A 268 -2.70 8.68 -18.34
CA ILE A 268 -1.78 8.79 -17.20
C ILE A 268 -0.32 8.78 -17.69
N GLU A 269 0.00 8.04 -18.76
CA GLU A 269 1.34 8.07 -19.38
C GLU A 269 1.76 9.48 -19.79
N GLU A 270 0.83 10.31 -20.30
CA GLU A 270 1.08 11.71 -20.62
C GLU A 270 1.17 12.56 -19.34
N ASP A 271 0.33 12.28 -18.34
CA ASP A 271 0.27 13.03 -17.08
C ASP A 271 1.45 12.76 -16.13
N ILE A 272 2.27 11.74 -16.37
CA ILE A 272 3.52 11.49 -15.64
C ILE A 272 4.77 11.99 -16.38
N GLN A 273 4.61 12.59 -17.57
CA GLN A 273 5.71 13.19 -18.32
C GLN A 273 5.97 14.64 -17.94
N ASP A 274 7.24 15.02 -17.99
CA ASP A 274 7.67 16.40 -17.85
C ASP A 274 7.17 17.26 -19.02
N PRO A 275 6.50 18.40 -18.79
CA PRO A 275 6.02 19.28 -19.86
C PRO A 275 7.13 19.84 -20.75
N ILE A 276 8.35 19.97 -20.22
CA ILE A 276 9.47 20.61 -20.90
C ILE A 276 10.25 19.59 -21.73
N LEU A 277 10.54 18.43 -21.14
CA LEU A 277 11.36 17.38 -21.77
C LEU A 277 10.54 16.29 -22.47
N SER A 278 9.23 16.19 -22.21
CA SER A 278 8.37 15.08 -22.68
C SER A 278 8.89 13.70 -22.27
N THR A 279 9.57 13.61 -21.13
CA THR A 279 10.07 12.35 -20.55
C THR A 279 9.42 12.11 -19.21
N THR A 280 9.24 10.84 -18.81
CA THR A 280 8.72 10.48 -17.49
C THR A 280 9.49 11.19 -16.37
N LEU A 281 8.75 11.80 -15.44
CA LEU A 281 9.29 12.50 -14.28
C LEU A 281 10.04 11.54 -13.37
N LYS A 282 11.27 11.87 -12.99
CA LYS A 282 12.08 11.10 -12.01
C LYS A 282 12.12 11.80 -10.66
N GLU A 283 12.36 13.10 -10.68
CA GLU A 283 12.33 13.98 -9.51
C GLU A 283 11.23 15.04 -9.70
N PRO A 284 9.94 14.66 -9.60
CA PRO A 284 8.87 15.62 -9.82
C PRO A 284 8.87 16.70 -8.74
N VAL A 285 8.87 17.96 -9.16
CA VAL A 285 8.67 19.14 -8.31
C VAL A 285 7.45 19.91 -8.76
N LEU A 286 6.70 20.42 -7.78
CA LEU A 286 5.50 21.21 -7.96
C LEU A 286 5.88 22.69 -7.97
N SER A 287 5.39 23.42 -8.97
CA SER A 287 5.47 24.87 -9.01
C SER A 287 4.26 25.50 -8.28
N PRO A 288 4.28 26.82 -8.01
CA PRO A 288 3.15 27.54 -7.42
C PRO A 288 1.84 27.49 -8.22
N SER A 289 1.91 27.15 -9.51
CA SER A 289 0.73 26.96 -10.35
C SER A 289 0.04 25.62 -10.12
N GLY A 290 0.70 24.71 -9.39
CA GLY A 290 0.22 23.36 -9.12
C GLY A 290 0.51 22.34 -10.21
N HIS A 291 1.28 22.71 -11.24
CA HIS A 291 1.81 21.77 -12.21
C HIS A 291 3.14 21.19 -11.73
N SER A 292 3.39 19.92 -12.08
CA SER A 292 4.67 19.27 -11.79
C SER A 292 5.58 19.19 -13.01
N PHE A 293 6.87 19.35 -12.74
CA PHE A 293 7.96 19.35 -13.69
C PHE A 293 9.10 18.47 -13.18
N GLU A 294 9.97 18.03 -14.07
CA GLU A 294 11.23 17.40 -13.71
C GLU A 294 12.13 18.47 -13.09
N LYS A 295 12.66 18.20 -11.90
CA LYS A 295 13.46 19.18 -11.13
C LYS A 295 14.57 19.81 -11.95
N SER A 296 15.30 19.00 -12.72
CA SER A 296 16.39 19.47 -13.57
C SER A 296 15.88 20.38 -14.70
N SER A 297 14.77 20.03 -15.35
CA SER A 297 14.23 20.78 -16.49
C SER A 297 13.69 22.15 -16.08
N ILE A 298 12.88 22.23 -15.02
CA ILE A 298 12.32 23.50 -14.55
C ILE A 298 13.41 24.42 -13.97
N SER A 299 14.44 23.86 -13.34
CA SER A 299 15.59 24.63 -12.85
C SER A 299 16.36 25.27 -14.00
N GLN A 300 16.56 24.52 -15.09
CA GLN A 300 17.18 25.03 -16.32
C GLN A 300 16.29 26.09 -16.99
N TRP A 301 14.98 25.89 -17.03
CA TRP A 301 14.03 26.88 -17.54
C TRP A 301 14.12 28.20 -16.76
N ILE A 302 14.00 28.16 -15.43
CA ILE A 302 14.12 29.33 -14.56
C ILE A 302 15.45 30.04 -14.79
N SER A 303 16.55 29.29 -14.86
CA SER A 303 17.89 29.85 -15.11
C SER A 303 17.96 30.54 -16.47
N SER A 304 17.41 29.94 -17.53
CA SER A 304 17.43 30.51 -18.89
C SER A 304 16.69 31.86 -18.99
N LYS A 305 15.65 32.06 -18.16
CA LYS A 305 14.91 33.33 -18.10
C LYS A 305 15.62 34.40 -17.26
N GLN A 306 16.63 34.02 -16.47
CA GLN A 306 17.41 34.95 -15.65
C GLN A 306 18.65 35.52 -16.37
N VAL A 307 19.21 34.80 -17.36
CA VAL A 307 20.54 35.05 -17.97
C VAL A 307 20.72 36.43 -18.61
N ASN A 308 19.66 37.21 -18.84
CA ASN A 308 19.75 38.53 -19.50
C ASN A 308 19.21 39.69 -18.65
N LEU A 309 19.07 39.53 -17.34
CA LEU A 309 18.46 40.55 -16.48
C LEU A 309 19.50 41.23 -15.58
N PRO A 310 19.57 42.58 -15.54
CA PRO A 310 20.50 43.28 -14.67
C PRO A 310 20.26 42.92 -13.20
N SER A 311 21.34 42.61 -12.47
CA SER A 311 21.33 42.10 -11.10
C SER A 311 20.70 43.03 -10.06
N VAL A 312 20.45 44.29 -10.41
CA VAL A 312 20.12 45.38 -9.46
C VAL A 312 18.62 45.72 -9.36
N SER A 313 17.76 45.17 -10.23
CA SER A 313 16.30 45.32 -10.12
C SER A 313 15.59 44.22 -10.91
N ASN A 314 15.65 43.00 -10.39
CA ASN A 314 15.16 41.83 -11.11
C ASN A 314 13.68 41.54 -10.77
N THR A 315 12.78 42.47 -11.13
CA THR A 315 11.32 42.39 -10.91
C THR A 315 10.55 41.71 -12.04
N ILE A 316 11.23 41.30 -13.12
CA ILE A 316 10.58 40.73 -14.31
C ILE A 316 10.10 39.32 -14.00
N PRO A 317 8.79 39.02 -14.08
CA PRO A 317 8.24 37.69 -13.82
C PRO A 317 8.99 36.56 -14.54
N ILE A 318 9.13 35.41 -13.88
CA ILE A 318 9.55 34.18 -14.57
C ILE A 318 8.28 33.37 -14.78
N PRO A 319 7.80 33.20 -16.03
CA PRO A 319 6.57 32.48 -16.28
C PRO A 319 6.76 30.98 -16.04
N ASP A 320 5.79 30.39 -15.35
CA ASP A 320 5.54 28.95 -15.35
C ASP A 320 5.36 28.45 -16.80
N PRO A 321 6.05 27.37 -17.23
CA PRO A 321 6.00 26.91 -18.61
C PRO A 321 4.61 26.52 -19.14
N ILE A 322 3.64 26.25 -18.26
CA ILE A 322 2.28 25.85 -18.65
C ILE A 322 1.30 27.01 -18.51
N THR A 323 1.39 27.78 -17.42
CA THR A 323 0.34 28.72 -17.01
C THR A 323 0.70 30.19 -17.14
N ASP A 324 1.95 30.50 -17.48
CA ASP A 324 2.52 31.85 -17.44
C ASP A 324 2.47 32.55 -16.06
N GLN A 325 2.06 31.83 -15.00
CA GLN A 325 2.07 32.35 -13.64
C GLN A 325 3.49 32.70 -13.21
N ASP A 326 3.67 33.81 -12.51
CA ASP A 326 4.99 34.19 -12.01
C ASP A 326 5.48 33.24 -10.91
N ILE A 327 6.56 32.52 -11.21
CA ILE A 327 7.24 31.60 -10.28
C ILE A 327 8.53 32.18 -9.72
N ARG A 328 8.87 33.44 -10.02
CA ARG A 328 10.08 34.08 -9.52
C ARG A 328 10.09 34.13 -8.00
N GLY A 329 11.20 33.69 -7.40
CA GLY A 329 11.40 33.72 -5.96
C GLY A 329 10.43 32.85 -5.16
N LYS A 330 9.66 32.00 -5.86
CA LYS A 330 8.79 31.00 -5.25
C LYS A 330 9.53 29.67 -5.13
N TYR A 331 9.19 28.91 -4.09
CA TYR A 331 9.79 27.61 -3.87
C TYR A 331 9.23 26.58 -4.86
N LEU A 332 10.11 25.77 -5.43
CA LEU A 332 9.69 24.52 -6.05
C LEU A 332 9.66 23.45 -4.96
N VAL A 333 8.54 22.74 -4.87
CA VAL A 333 8.30 21.79 -3.77
C VAL A 333 8.44 20.37 -4.30
N PRO A 334 9.19 19.46 -3.66
CA PRO A 334 9.17 18.05 -4.04
C PRO A 334 7.74 17.50 -4.04
N ASN A 335 7.31 16.85 -5.12
CA ASN A 335 6.00 16.20 -5.19
C ASN A 335 6.15 14.72 -4.84
N LYS A 336 6.27 14.42 -3.53
CA LYS A 336 6.59 13.07 -3.04
C LYS A 336 5.54 12.04 -3.46
N ASN A 337 4.27 12.40 -3.34
CA ASN A 337 3.15 11.54 -3.74
C ASN A 337 3.19 11.19 -5.23
N LEU A 338 3.45 12.16 -6.12
CA LEU A 338 3.61 11.87 -7.55
C LEU A 338 4.83 10.99 -7.83
N SER A 339 5.96 11.26 -7.17
CA SER A 339 7.16 10.43 -7.30
C SER A 339 6.88 8.97 -6.89
N GLN A 340 6.18 8.77 -5.77
CA GLN A 340 5.79 7.45 -5.29
C GLN A 340 4.83 6.76 -6.27
N PHE A 341 3.81 7.45 -6.76
CA PHE A 341 2.90 6.92 -7.77
C PHE A 341 3.64 6.42 -9.01
N ILE A 342 4.57 7.23 -9.55
CA ILE A 342 5.35 6.90 -10.75
C ILE A 342 6.20 5.64 -10.56
N LYS A 343 6.70 5.37 -9.34
CA LYS A 343 7.47 4.14 -9.07
C LYS A 343 6.65 2.87 -9.26
N PHE A 344 5.36 2.89 -8.89
CA PHE A 344 4.48 1.72 -8.97
C PHE A 344 3.69 1.63 -10.28
N TRP A 345 3.67 2.73 -11.06
CA TRP A 345 2.87 2.84 -12.27
C TRP A 345 3.24 1.81 -13.36
N PRO A 346 4.53 1.57 -13.71
CA PRO A 346 4.88 0.64 -14.79
C PRO A 346 4.36 -0.78 -14.57
N ASP A 347 4.56 -1.33 -13.36
CA ASP A 347 4.15 -2.69 -13.02
C ASP A 347 2.62 -2.82 -13.04
N PHE A 348 1.92 -1.80 -12.53
CA PHE A 348 0.46 -1.75 -12.58
C PHE A 348 -0.05 -1.69 -14.02
N TYR A 349 0.49 -0.79 -14.83
CA TYR A 349 0.06 -0.57 -16.20
C TYR A 349 0.27 -1.82 -17.07
N GLN A 350 1.43 -2.48 -16.95
CA GLN A 350 1.71 -3.72 -17.66
C GLN A 350 0.77 -4.86 -17.27
N ASN A 351 0.43 -4.98 -15.98
CA ASN A 351 -0.55 -5.97 -15.53
C ASN A 351 -1.94 -5.68 -16.11
N GLN A 352 -2.40 -4.43 -16.09
CA GLN A 352 -3.68 -4.05 -16.69
C GLN A 352 -3.72 -4.32 -18.20
N GLU A 353 -2.64 -4.06 -18.92
CA GLU A 353 -2.50 -4.38 -20.36
C GLU A 353 -2.68 -5.88 -20.60
N TYR A 354 -2.00 -6.70 -19.79
CA TYR A 354 -2.08 -8.15 -19.88
C TYR A 354 -3.51 -8.67 -19.59
N GLN A 355 -4.17 -8.15 -18.55
CA GLN A 355 -5.56 -8.52 -18.24
C GLN A 355 -6.51 -8.16 -19.37
N LEU A 356 -6.38 -6.95 -19.96
CA LEU A 356 -7.19 -6.55 -21.09
C LEU A 356 -7.00 -7.49 -22.30
N ALA A 357 -5.76 -7.87 -22.59
CA ALA A 357 -5.45 -8.80 -23.68
C ALA A 357 -6.11 -10.18 -23.46
N LEU A 358 -6.09 -10.70 -22.24
CA LEU A 358 -6.78 -11.94 -21.88
C LEU A 358 -8.30 -11.82 -22.10
N MET A 359 -8.93 -10.77 -21.56
CA MET A 359 -10.37 -10.54 -21.69
C MET A 359 -10.82 -10.43 -23.15
N LEU A 360 -10.05 -9.74 -24.00
CA LEU A 360 -10.36 -9.61 -25.43
C LEU A 360 -10.23 -10.96 -26.15
N SER A 361 -9.25 -11.79 -25.76
CA SER A 361 -9.07 -13.12 -26.35
C SER A 361 -10.20 -14.10 -25.99
N GLU A 362 -10.74 -14.03 -24.77
CA GLU A 362 -11.87 -14.87 -24.32
C GLU A 362 -13.18 -14.49 -24.99
N LYS A 363 -13.40 -13.19 -25.25
CA LYS A 363 -14.55 -12.72 -26.06
C LYS A 363 -14.52 -13.23 -27.49
N THR A 364 -13.34 -13.40 -28.10
CA THR A 364 -13.23 -13.98 -29.45
C THR A 364 -13.44 -15.49 -29.50
N LEU A 365 -13.44 -16.19 -28.36
CA LEU A 365 -13.59 -17.65 -28.26
C LEU A 365 -14.99 -18.09 -27.77
N SER A 366 -15.85 -17.16 -27.37
CA SER A 366 -17.22 -17.42 -26.95
C SER A 366 -18.18 -17.04 -28.10
N PRO A 367 -18.88 -18.00 -28.73
CA PRO A 367 -19.75 -17.76 -29.89
C PRO A 367 -21.03 -16.97 -29.57
#